data_AF-A0A7R9LGT1-F1
#
_entry.id   AF-A0A7R9LGT1-F1
#
_cell.length_a   1.000
_cell.length_b   1.000
_cell.length_c   1.000
_cell.angle_alpha   90.00
_cell.angle_beta   90.00
_cell.angle_gamma   90.00
#
_symmetry.space_group_name_H-M   'P 1'
#
loop_
_entity.id
_entity.type
_entity.pdbx_description
1 polymer ?
#
loop_
_entity_poly.entity_id
_entity_poly.type
_entity_poly.pdbx_seq_one_letter_code
_entity_poly.pdbx_strand_id
1 'polypeptide(L)'
;PQKRTEEEMESVFEELLHIKALSHLSNSVKKELAAVIAFESHPKKQTILFNQGDSGTCWYIILSGSVNVVIAGKGIVCTLHEGDDFGKLALVNEAPRAATIVTNESNCQLLRVDKSHFDRILRDVEANTVRLKEHGKEVLILQKMANTHTNNHITAYETNVSHYK
;
A
#
# COMPACT_ATOMS: atom_id res chain seq x y z
N PRO A 1 4.31 -16.90 4.08
CA PRO A 1 5.29 -16.01 4.77
C PRO A 1 6.15 -16.73 5.83
N GLN A 2 5.53 -17.39 6.82
CA GLN A 2 6.22 -17.93 8.02
C GLN A 2 7.24 -19.07 7.79
N LYS A 3 7.32 -19.62 6.57
CA LYS A 3 8.23 -20.73 6.22
C LYS A 3 9.21 -20.37 5.11
N ARG A 4 9.34 -19.08 4.77
CA ARG A 4 10.22 -18.66 3.68
C ARG A 4 11.68 -18.97 3.99
N THR A 5 12.42 -19.48 3.01
CA THR A 5 13.88 -19.56 3.07
C THR A 5 14.50 -18.17 2.93
N GLU A 6 15.80 -18.05 3.23
CA GLU A 6 16.54 -16.80 2.99
C GLU A 6 16.53 -16.41 1.51
N GLU A 7 16.73 -17.37 0.61
CA GLU A 7 16.67 -17.17 -0.84
C GLU A 7 15.29 -16.69 -1.31
N GLU A 8 14.20 -17.25 -0.76
CA GLU A 8 12.84 -16.81 -1.07
C GLU A 8 12.57 -15.39 -0.55
N MET A 9 13.09 -15.03 0.63
CA MET A 9 12.97 -13.67 1.15
C MET A 9 13.75 -12.67 0.29
N GLU A 10 14.94 -13.03 -0.17
CA GLU A 10 15.74 -12.20 -1.05
C GLU A 10 15.07 -12.00 -2.41
N SER A 11 14.54 -13.07 -3.01
CA SER A 11 13.76 -12.98 -4.25
C SER A 11 12.53 -12.07 -4.09
N VAL A 12 11.76 -12.21 -2.99
CA VAL A 12 10.63 -11.31 -2.74
C VAL A 12 11.11 -9.87 -2.57
N PHE A 13 12.19 -9.64 -1.82
CA PHE A 13 12.74 -8.30 -1.63
C PHE A 13 13.13 -7.62 -2.94
N GLU A 14 13.79 -8.34 -3.86
CA GLU A 14 14.14 -7.84 -5.18
C GLU A 14 12.90 -7.42 -5.99
N GLU A 15 11.80 -8.18 -5.91
CA GLU A 15 10.53 -7.78 -6.53
C GLU A 15 9.97 -6.49 -5.88
N LEU A 16 10.04 -6.36 -4.55
CA LEU A 16 9.55 -5.18 -3.84
C LEU A 16 10.33 -3.89 -4.21
N LEU A 17 11.55 -3.99 -4.73
CA LEU A 17 12.31 -2.82 -5.20
C LEU A 17 11.67 -2.13 -6.41
N HIS A 18 10.95 -2.89 -7.23
CA HIS A 18 10.38 -2.41 -8.49
C HIS A 18 8.92 -1.94 -8.35
N ILE A 19 8.28 -2.21 -7.22
CA ILE A 19 6.89 -1.83 -6.96
C ILE A 19 6.80 -0.33 -6.63
N LYS A 20 6.13 0.43 -7.49
CA LYS A 20 5.94 1.88 -7.35
C LYS A 20 5.31 2.28 -6.01
N ALA A 21 4.30 1.54 -5.54
CA ALA A 21 3.66 1.78 -4.24
C ALA A 21 4.62 1.66 -3.04
N LEU A 22 5.78 1.01 -3.20
CA LEU A 22 6.79 0.84 -2.16
C LEU A 22 8.03 1.72 -2.36
N SER A 23 8.09 2.50 -3.44
CA SER A 23 9.28 3.26 -3.84
C SER A 23 9.80 4.23 -2.77
N HIS A 24 8.90 4.77 -1.95
CA HIS A 24 9.21 5.70 -0.85
C HIS A 24 9.71 5.01 0.42
N LEU A 25 9.58 3.68 0.53
CA LEU A 25 10.02 2.93 1.70
C LEU A 25 11.52 2.66 1.64
N SER A 26 12.17 2.70 2.81
CA SER A 26 13.58 2.34 2.92
C SER A 26 13.81 0.86 2.62
N ASN A 27 15.03 0.51 2.20
CA ASN A 27 15.38 -0.90 1.94
C ASN A 27 15.23 -1.78 3.20
N SER A 28 15.47 -1.22 4.39
CA SER A 28 15.23 -1.94 5.65
C SER A 28 13.75 -2.31 5.82
N VAL A 29 12.86 -1.35 5.57
CA VAL A 29 11.41 -1.58 5.64
C VAL A 29 10.97 -2.60 4.57
N LYS A 30 11.48 -2.49 3.34
CA LYS A 30 11.19 -3.48 2.28
C LYS A 30 11.67 -4.89 2.65
N LYS A 31 12.84 -5.04 3.30
CA LYS A 31 13.33 -6.34 3.80
C LYS A 31 12.40 -6.91 4.87
N GLU A 32 11.93 -6.08 5.81
CA GLU A 32 10.94 -6.52 6.80
C GLU A 32 9.62 -6.95 6.16
N LEU A 33 9.17 -6.21 5.13
CA LEU A 33 7.99 -6.58 4.37
C LEU A 33 8.15 -7.90 3.63
N ALA A 34 9.31 -8.16 3.02
CA ALA A 34 9.58 -9.40 2.30
C ALA A 34 9.40 -10.65 3.18
N ALA A 35 9.67 -10.54 4.49
CA ALA A 35 9.44 -11.63 5.45
C ALA A 35 7.95 -11.91 5.73
N VAL A 36 7.09 -10.89 5.69
CA VAL A 36 5.70 -10.98 6.18
C VAL A 36 4.64 -10.93 5.08
N ILE A 37 4.95 -10.35 3.92
CA ILE A 37 3.98 -10.10 2.85
C ILE A 37 3.46 -11.42 2.27
N ALA A 38 2.16 -11.54 2.08
CA ALA A 38 1.52 -12.73 1.51
C ALA A 38 1.16 -12.48 0.04
N PHE A 39 1.22 -13.52 -0.78
CA PHE A 39 0.70 -13.50 -2.14
C PHE A 39 -0.72 -14.05 -2.15
N GLU A 40 -1.64 -13.37 -2.80
CA GLU A 40 -3.03 -13.79 -2.99
C GLU A 40 -3.41 -13.73 -4.47
N SER A 41 -4.07 -14.78 -4.96
CA SER A 41 -4.54 -14.86 -6.34
C SER A 41 -6.06 -15.06 -6.37
N HIS A 42 -6.73 -14.23 -7.17
CA HIS A 42 -8.18 -14.24 -7.35
C HIS A 42 -8.49 -14.61 -8.81
N PRO A 43 -8.83 -15.89 -9.09
CA PRO A 43 -9.01 -16.38 -10.45
C PRO A 43 -10.24 -15.79 -11.15
N LYS A 44 -11.24 -15.32 -10.40
CA LYS A 44 -12.50 -14.81 -10.94
C LYS A 44 -12.56 -13.29 -10.86
N LYS A 45 -13.11 -12.66 -11.92
CA LYS A 45 -13.60 -11.29 -11.87
C LYS A 45 -14.79 -11.19 -10.91
N GLN A 46 -15.09 -9.99 -10.44
CA GLN A 46 -16.18 -9.69 -9.52
C GLN A 46 -16.04 -10.38 -8.15
N THR A 47 -14.82 -10.76 -7.77
CA THR A 47 -14.53 -11.26 -6.42
C THR A 47 -14.45 -10.06 -5.47
N ILE A 48 -15.26 -10.04 -4.41
CA ILE A 48 -15.21 -9.01 -3.38
C ILE A 48 -14.03 -9.31 -2.46
N LEU A 49 -13.12 -8.36 -2.31
CA LEU A 49 -11.97 -8.47 -1.40
C LEU A 49 -12.34 -8.03 0.03
N PHE A 50 -13.12 -6.96 0.13
CA PHE A 50 -13.77 -6.52 1.37
C PHE A 50 -14.91 -5.55 1.05
N ASN A 51 -15.84 -5.37 1.99
CA ASN A 51 -16.97 -4.47 1.87
C ASN A 51 -16.72 -3.13 2.55
N GLN A 52 -17.38 -2.08 2.06
CA GLN A 52 -17.56 -0.85 2.80
C GLN A 52 -18.20 -1.15 4.16
N GLY A 53 -17.66 -0.54 5.22
CA GLY A 53 -18.11 -0.75 6.60
C GLY A 53 -17.41 -1.90 7.34
N ASP A 54 -16.69 -2.79 6.64
CA ASP A 54 -15.90 -3.84 7.29
C ASP A 54 -14.76 -3.23 8.13
N SER A 55 -14.30 -3.96 9.15
CA SER A 55 -13.08 -3.60 9.87
C SER A 55 -11.86 -3.71 8.96
N GLY A 56 -10.92 -2.77 9.07
CA GLY A 56 -9.64 -2.83 8.35
C GLY A 56 -8.72 -3.91 8.93
N THR A 57 -8.50 -5.00 8.19
CA THR A 57 -7.67 -6.14 8.66
C THR A 57 -6.37 -6.31 7.87
N CYS A 58 -6.24 -5.65 6.73
CA CYS A 58 -5.09 -5.80 5.83
C CYS A 58 -4.97 -4.64 4.82
N TRP A 59 -3.79 -4.53 4.25
CA TRP A 59 -3.41 -3.62 3.16
C TRP A 59 -2.98 -4.45 1.94
N TYR A 60 -3.25 -3.94 0.74
CA TYR A 60 -3.02 -4.66 -0.51
C TYR A 60 -2.24 -3.83 -1.52
N ILE A 61 -1.49 -4.51 -2.37
CA ILE A 61 -0.82 -3.97 -3.55
C ILE A 61 -1.17 -4.86 -4.75
N ILE A 62 -1.45 -4.26 -5.90
CA ILE A 62 -1.81 -4.98 -7.12
C ILE A 62 -0.54 -5.34 -7.88
N LEU A 63 -0.25 -6.63 -8.01
CA LEU A 63 0.86 -7.13 -8.85
C LEU A 63 0.42 -7.35 -10.29
N SER A 64 -0.81 -7.77 -10.50
CA SER A 64 -1.37 -7.94 -11.83
C SER A 64 -2.89 -7.86 -11.79
N GLY A 65 -3.46 -7.26 -12.82
CA GLY A 65 -4.88 -7.04 -12.97
C GLY A 65 -5.36 -5.68 -12.43
N SER A 66 -6.64 -5.60 -12.10
CA SER A 66 -7.30 -4.36 -11.69
C SER A 66 -8.47 -4.61 -10.76
N VAL A 67 -8.78 -3.62 -9.93
CA VAL A 67 -9.90 -3.65 -8.98
C VAL A 67 -10.72 -2.37 -9.06
N ASN A 68 -12.02 -2.48 -8.85
CA ASN A 68 -12.93 -1.34 -8.76
C ASN A 68 -13.11 -0.94 -7.30
N VAL A 69 -13.06 0.37 -7.06
CA VAL A 69 -13.44 1.00 -5.79
C VAL A 69 -14.90 1.40 -5.89
N VAL A 70 -15.74 0.79 -5.05
CA VAL A 70 -17.20 0.96 -5.09
C VAL A 70 -17.68 1.60 -3.79
N ILE A 71 -18.44 2.68 -3.89
CA ILE A 71 -19.04 3.36 -2.74
C ILE A 71 -20.57 3.28 -2.83
N ALA A 72 -21.22 2.88 -1.74
CA ALA A 72 -22.67 2.81 -1.64
C ALA A 72 -23.31 4.15 -2.04
N GLY A 73 -24.29 4.11 -2.95
CA GLY A 73 -24.96 5.30 -3.49
C GLY A 73 -24.18 6.08 -4.56
N LYS A 74 -22.90 5.77 -4.80
CA LYS A 74 -22.10 6.39 -5.88
C LYS A 74 -21.70 5.42 -6.99
N GLY A 75 -21.74 4.11 -6.73
CA GLY A 75 -21.27 3.10 -7.68
C GLY A 75 -19.74 3.03 -7.73
N ILE A 76 -19.19 2.69 -8.90
CA ILE A 76 -17.74 2.65 -9.12
C ILE A 76 -17.21 4.08 -9.18
N VAL A 77 -16.31 4.43 -8.26
CA VAL A 77 -15.73 5.79 -8.17
C VAL A 77 -14.34 5.89 -8.80
N CYS A 78 -13.60 4.77 -8.84
CA CYS A 78 -12.36 4.64 -9.61
C CYS A 78 -11.99 3.17 -9.81
N THR A 79 -11.06 2.92 -10.72
CA THR A 79 -10.42 1.61 -10.96
C THR A 79 -8.93 1.75 -10.69
N LEU A 80 -8.39 0.85 -9.87
CA LEU A 80 -6.97 0.76 -9.54
C LEU A 80 -6.34 -0.37 -10.36
N HIS A 81 -5.08 -0.20 -10.73
CA HIS A 81 -4.37 -1.09 -11.63
C HIS A 81 -3.06 -1.58 -11.01
N GLU A 82 -2.35 -2.43 -11.75
CA GLU A 82 -1.00 -2.86 -11.40
C GLU A 82 -0.10 -1.73 -10.89
N GLY A 83 0.57 -1.98 -9.77
CA GLY A 83 1.43 -1.02 -9.08
C GLY A 83 0.70 -0.10 -8.09
N ASP A 84 -0.63 -0.02 -8.13
CA ASP A 84 -1.42 0.70 -7.13
C ASP A 84 -1.58 -0.12 -5.84
N ASP A 85 -1.83 0.59 -4.74
CA ASP A 85 -2.14 0.02 -3.43
C ASP A 85 -3.50 0.49 -2.90
N PHE A 86 -4.11 -0.29 -2.00
CA PHE A 86 -5.39 0.06 -1.39
C PHE A 86 -5.61 -0.55 -0.01
N GLY A 87 -6.51 0.07 0.75
CA GLY A 87 -6.93 -0.42 2.07
C GLY A 87 -6.13 0.14 3.25
N LYS A 88 -5.04 0.90 3.05
CA LYS A 88 -4.25 1.44 4.16
C LYS A 88 -5.03 2.40 5.06
N LEU A 89 -5.96 3.18 4.51
CA LEU A 89 -6.67 4.24 5.22
C LEU A 89 -7.43 3.72 6.46
N ALA A 90 -8.09 2.57 6.33
CA ALA A 90 -8.81 1.94 7.44
C ALA A 90 -7.89 1.46 8.55
N LEU A 91 -6.65 1.05 8.21
CA LEU A 91 -5.66 0.61 9.19
C LEU A 91 -5.07 1.79 9.95
N VAL A 92 -4.68 2.85 9.23
CA VAL A 92 -4.07 4.04 9.83
C VAL A 92 -5.04 4.76 10.76
N ASN A 93 -6.29 4.92 10.32
CA ASN A 93 -7.30 5.68 11.06
C ASN A 93 -8.10 4.84 12.06
N GLU A 94 -7.85 3.53 12.16
CA GLU A 94 -8.65 2.59 12.97
C GLU A 94 -10.16 2.75 12.71
N ALA A 95 -10.53 2.86 11.44
CA ALA A 95 -11.87 3.18 10.99
C ALA A 95 -12.42 2.10 10.04
N PRO A 96 -13.74 1.96 9.90
CA PRO A 96 -14.34 1.08 8.89
C PRO A 96 -13.87 1.37 7.47
N ARG A 97 -13.88 0.36 6.60
CA ARG A 97 -13.58 0.52 5.16
C ARG A 97 -14.50 1.57 4.54
N ALA A 98 -13.92 2.56 3.88
CA ALA A 98 -14.67 3.64 3.22
C ALA A 98 -15.35 3.21 1.91
N ALA A 99 -14.95 2.07 1.34
CA ALA A 99 -15.43 1.56 0.06
C ALA A 99 -15.33 0.03 0.02
N THR A 100 -16.12 -0.59 -0.85
CA THR A 100 -15.98 -2.00 -1.25
C THR A 100 -14.94 -2.10 -2.36
N ILE A 101 -14.08 -3.12 -2.30
CA ILE A 101 -13.13 -3.43 -3.37
C ILE A 101 -13.52 -4.74 -4.05
N VAL A 102 -13.58 -4.70 -5.38
CA VAL A 102 -14.00 -5.84 -6.21
C VAL A 102 -13.01 -6.04 -7.35
N THR A 103 -12.60 -7.28 -7.62
CA THR A 103 -11.76 -7.57 -8.80
C THR A 103 -12.49 -7.21 -10.09
N ASN A 104 -11.83 -6.45 -10.95
CA ASN A 104 -12.38 -6.00 -12.22
C ASN A 104 -12.14 -7.04 -13.33
N GLU A 105 -11.12 -7.87 -13.17
CA GLU A 105 -10.78 -8.96 -14.10
C GLU A 105 -10.44 -10.28 -13.41
N SER A 106 -10.34 -11.35 -14.21
CA SER A 106 -9.90 -12.67 -13.76
C SER A 106 -8.39 -12.70 -13.54
N ASN A 107 -7.93 -13.61 -12.68
CA ASN A 107 -6.52 -13.80 -12.35
C ASN A 107 -5.83 -12.55 -11.76
N CYS A 108 -6.55 -11.77 -10.95
CA CYS A 108 -5.94 -10.68 -10.19
C CYS A 108 -4.94 -11.25 -9.19
N GLN A 109 -3.71 -10.72 -9.18
CA GLN A 109 -2.65 -11.11 -8.27
C GLN A 109 -2.32 -9.95 -7.35
N LEU A 110 -2.31 -10.21 -6.05
CA LEU A 110 -2.17 -9.20 -5.02
C LEU A 110 -1.07 -9.60 -4.05
N LEU A 111 -0.37 -8.59 -3.53
CA LEU A 111 0.35 -8.71 -2.28
C LEU A 111 -0.53 -8.21 -1.15
N ARG A 112 -0.50 -8.90 -0.01
CA ARG A 112 -1.28 -8.57 1.19
C ARG A 112 -0.37 -8.48 2.41
N VAL A 113 -0.58 -7.44 3.20
CA VAL A 113 0.04 -7.25 4.52
C VAL A 113 -1.07 -7.18 5.57
N ASP A 114 -1.04 -8.10 6.54
CA ASP A 114 -1.99 -8.11 7.65
C ASP A 114 -1.79 -6.93 8.60
N LYS A 115 -2.88 -6.52 9.28
CA LYS A 115 -2.88 -5.38 10.20
C LYS A 115 -1.76 -5.44 11.22
N SER A 116 -1.53 -6.59 11.86
CA SER A 116 -0.48 -6.73 12.88
C SER A 116 0.92 -6.45 12.33
N HIS A 117 1.20 -6.86 11.10
CA HIS A 117 2.47 -6.58 10.43
C HIS A 117 2.54 -5.13 9.94
N PHE A 118 1.42 -4.59 9.42
CA PHE A 118 1.33 -3.18 9.03
C PHE A 118 1.58 -2.26 10.23
N ASP A 119 0.95 -2.53 11.37
CA ASP A 119 1.10 -1.75 12.60
C ASP A 119 2.55 -1.73 13.08
N ARG A 120 3.22 -2.89 13.01
CA ARG A 120 4.62 -3.05 13.44
C ARG A 120 5.64 -2.41 12.51
N ILE A 121 5.42 -2.48 11.19
CA ILE A 121 6.44 -2.15 10.18
C ILE A 121 6.20 -0.77 9.55
N LEU A 122 4.93 -0.46 9.27
CA LEU A 122 4.56 0.64 8.36
C LEU A 122 3.82 1.78 9.03
N ARG A 123 3.15 1.56 10.16
CA ARG A 123 2.22 2.54 10.73
C ARG A 123 2.87 3.90 10.96
N ASP A 124 4.04 3.93 11.58
CA ASP A 124 4.73 5.20 11.82
C ASP A 124 5.27 5.80 10.53
N VAL A 125 5.69 5.00 9.56
CA VAL A 125 6.16 5.51 8.26
C VAL A 125 4.99 6.14 7.49
N GLU A 126 3.87 5.44 7.37
CA GLU A 126 2.70 5.90 6.61
C GLU A 126 1.92 7.02 7.35
N ALA A 127 1.78 6.96 8.67
CA ALA A 127 1.07 7.99 9.44
C ALA A 127 1.84 9.31 9.51
N ASN A 128 3.17 9.25 9.44
CA ASN A 128 4.01 10.44 9.46
C ASN A 128 4.35 10.98 8.06
N THR A 129 3.90 10.31 7.00
CA THR A 129 4.14 10.75 5.62
C THR A 129 2.91 11.46 5.06
N VAL A 130 3.03 12.75 4.79
CA VAL A 130 2.04 13.53 4.04
C VAL A 130 2.51 13.66 2.61
N ARG A 131 1.62 13.33 1.66
CA ARG A 131 1.90 13.45 0.23
C ARG A 131 0.95 14.44 -0.40
N LEU A 132 1.51 15.45 -1.06
CA LEU A 132 0.74 16.40 -1.84
C LEU A 132 0.79 15.99 -3.31
N LYS A 133 -0.40 15.92 -3.92
CA LYS A 133 -0.57 15.64 -5.34
C LYS A 133 -1.18 16.85 -6.05
N GLU A 134 -0.57 17.29 -7.14
CA GLU A 134 -1.16 18.26 -8.06
C GLU A 134 -1.40 17.60 -9.42
N HIS A 135 -2.61 17.76 -9.96
CA HIS A 135 -3.02 17.14 -11.23
C HIS A 135 -2.73 15.61 -11.29
N GLY A 136 -2.86 14.92 -10.16
CA GLY A 136 -2.61 13.48 -10.04
C GLY A 136 -1.14 13.06 -9.92
N LYS A 137 -0.18 13.99 -9.97
CA LYS A 137 1.25 13.73 -9.78
C LYS A 137 1.68 14.08 -8.35
N GLU A 138 2.53 13.25 -7.73
CA GLU A 138 3.13 13.55 -6.42
C GLU A 138 4.18 14.66 -6.58
N VAL A 139 3.94 15.79 -5.92
CA VAL A 139 4.80 16.99 -5.99
C VAL A 139 5.63 17.18 -4.73
N LEU A 140 5.11 16.75 -3.57
CA LEU A 140 5.81 16.91 -2.30
C LEU A 140 5.54 15.72 -1.38
N ILE A 141 6.59 15.26 -0.71
CA ILE A 141 6.52 14.27 0.37
C ILE A 141 7.10 14.92 1.62
N LEU A 142 6.27 15.05 2.66
CA LEU A 142 6.65 15.53 3.98
C LEU A 142 6.69 14.34 4.92
N GLN A 143 7.81 14.11 5.58
CA GLN A 143 7.91 13.08 6.60
C GLN A 143 8.13 13.75 7.97
N LYS A 144 7.21 13.49 8.90
CA LYS A 144 7.36 13.94 10.29
C LYS A 144 8.30 12.97 11.01
N MET A 145 9.46 13.45 11.46
CA MET A 145 10.35 12.63 12.27
C MET A 145 9.87 12.63 13.72
N ALA A 146 9.59 11.45 14.27
CA ALA A 146 9.34 11.31 15.70
C ALA A 146 10.67 11.38 16.45
N ASN A 147 11.07 12.56 16.90
CA ASN A 147 12.18 12.69 17.86
C ASN A 147 11.64 12.41 19.27
N THR A 148 12.25 11.45 19.96
CA THR A 148 11.91 11.08 21.34
C THR A 148 12.19 12.16 22.38
N HIS A 149 12.68 13.35 22.01
CA HIS A 149 12.80 14.50 22.90
C HIS A 149 12.39 15.78 22.16
N THR A 150 11.31 16.42 22.65
CA THR A 150 10.79 17.78 22.38
C THR A 150 11.46 18.58 21.24
N ASN A 151 11.02 18.36 20.00
CA ASN A 151 10.67 19.40 19.02
C ASN A 151 10.30 18.72 17.68
N ASN A 152 9.06 18.93 17.22
CA ASN A 152 8.58 18.43 15.93
C ASN A 152 9.28 19.18 14.78
N HIS A 153 10.28 18.59 14.15
CA HIS A 153 10.84 19.10 12.91
C HIS A 153 10.19 18.37 11.73
N ILE A 154 9.63 19.13 10.78
CA ILE A 154 9.13 18.59 9.51
C ILE A 154 10.27 18.72 8.50
N THR A 155 10.63 17.62 7.84
CA THR A 155 11.61 17.64 6.75
C THR A 155 10.86 17.45 5.44
N ALA A 156 11.05 18.39 4.52
CA ALA A 156 10.46 18.37 3.19
C ALA A 156 11.49 17.83 2.19
N TYR A 157 11.07 16.89 1.36
CA TYR A 157 11.86 16.42 0.23
C TYR A 157 11.12 16.77 -1.06
N GLU A 158 11.75 17.55 -1.94
CA GLU A 158 11.29 17.71 -3.31
C GLU A 158 11.56 16.41 -4.07
N THR A 159 10.55 15.88 -4.75
CA THR A 159 10.76 14.73 -5.62
C THR A 159 11.56 15.21 -6.84
N ASN A 160 12.75 14.65 -7.05
CA ASN A 160 13.51 14.87 -8.28
C ASN A 160 12.73 14.28 -9.45
N VAL A 161 11.87 15.08 -10.07
CA VAL A 161 11.33 14.78 -11.39
C VAL A 161 12.46 15.06 -12.37
N SER A 162 13.32 14.07 -12.56
CA SER A 162 14.28 14.08 -13.66
C SER A 162 13.48 14.21 -14.95
N HIS A 163 13.55 15.41 -15.54
CA HIS A 163 13.17 15.67 -16.92
C HIS A 163 13.85 14.66 -17.84
N TYR A 164 13.13 13.62 -18.26
CA TYR A 164 13.41 13.00 -19.54
C TYR A 164 12.51 13.68 -20.56
N LYS A 165 13.18 14.38 -21.48
CA LYS A 165 12.64 15.05 -22.66
C LYS A 165 11.95 14.05 -23.58
#